data_AF-A0A5J5HS27-F1
#
_entry.id   AF-A0A5J5HS27-F1
#
_cell.length_a   1.000
_cell.length_b   1.000
_cell.length_c   1.000
_cell.angle_alpha   90.00
_cell.angle_beta   90.00
_cell.angle_gamma   90.00
#
_symmetry.space_group_name_H-M   'P 1'
#
loop_
_entity.id
_entity.type
_entity.pdbx_description
1 polymer ?
#
loop_
_entity_poly.entity_id
_entity_poly.type
_entity_poly.pdbx_seq_one_letter_code
_entity_poly.pdbx_strand_id
1 'polypeptide(L)'
;MRRFPVCACSTAHLPRAENDAIDRLIQHAPRRSGRIIVDHPILSIEAHQYGFWVHLGFIDDWPDRPDGLSPEFWALLSDARKAGANWLSFDRDEPPCDRFPVFAAGQGEATGDAGKSVNAANPAARITIRCSACGSAEVMRDAWARWDDDAQDWALGAVFDAAFCEACEKDATLSEQSIDGSQHKHP
;
A
#
# COMPACT_ATOMS: atom_id res chain seq x y z
N MET A 1 17.55 22.90 16.50
CA MET A 1 18.05 21.77 15.70
C MET A 1 17.21 20.55 16.02
N ARG A 2 16.43 20.04 15.07
CA ARG A 2 15.56 18.88 15.29
C ARG A 2 16.30 17.62 14.87
N ARG A 3 16.59 16.72 15.81
CA ARG A 3 16.84 15.33 15.48
C ARG A 3 15.47 14.71 15.25
N PHE A 4 15.20 14.22 14.04
CA PHE A 4 14.05 13.37 13.74
C PHE A 4 14.54 11.93 13.58
N PRO A 5 14.90 11.24 14.67
CA PRO A 5 15.17 9.82 14.61
C PRO A 5 13.84 9.10 14.33
N VAL A 6 13.76 8.52 13.13
CA VAL A 6 12.66 7.66 12.69
C VAL A 6 13.24 6.25 12.59
N CYS A 7 12.51 5.27 13.11
CA CYS A 7 12.75 3.86 12.81
C CYS A 7 11.65 3.36 11.88
N ALA A 8 12.02 2.52 10.92
CA ALA A 8 11.07 1.75 10.12
C ALA A 8 10.97 0.34 10.69
N CYS A 9 9.79 -0.25 10.60
CA CYS A 9 9.49 -1.59 11.05
C CYS A 9 8.50 -2.22 10.09
N SER A 10 8.70 -3.49 9.76
CA SER A 10 7.71 -4.25 9.01
C SER A 10 6.40 -4.37 9.81
N THR A 11 5.26 -4.20 9.13
CA THR A 11 3.94 -4.53 9.70
C THR A 11 3.80 -6.01 10.07
N ALA A 12 4.67 -6.88 9.54
CA ALA A 12 4.72 -8.31 9.88
C ALA A 12 5.15 -8.58 11.33
N HIS A 13 5.75 -7.60 12.02
CA HIS A 13 6.10 -7.71 13.43
C HIS A 13 4.93 -7.43 14.38
N LEU A 14 3.77 -7.00 13.85
CA LEU A 14 2.57 -6.78 14.65
C LEU A 14 1.70 -8.04 14.70
N PRO A 15 1.14 -8.39 15.87
CA PRO A 15 0.08 -9.39 15.94
C PRO A 15 -1.04 -9.04 14.97
N ARG A 16 -1.57 -10.06 14.28
CA ARG A 16 -2.62 -9.87 13.25
C ARG A 16 -3.84 -9.10 13.77
N ALA A 17 -4.30 -9.43 14.98
CA ALA A 17 -5.44 -8.73 15.59
C ALA A 17 -5.19 -7.23 15.80
N GLU A 18 -3.94 -6.86 16.13
CA GLU A 18 -3.51 -5.47 16.33
C GLU A 18 -3.46 -4.74 14.97
N ASN A 19 -2.84 -5.38 13.99
CA ASN A 19 -2.74 -4.85 12.63
C ASN A 19 -4.14 -4.62 12.02
N ASP A 20 -5.03 -5.61 12.12
CA ASP A 20 -6.42 -5.50 11.64
C ASP A 20 -7.23 -4.45 12.42
N ALA A 21 -6.93 -4.23 13.71
CA ALA A 21 -7.58 -3.19 14.51
C ALA A 21 -7.18 -1.79 14.02
N ILE A 22 -5.88 -1.56 13.78
CA ILE A 22 -5.37 -0.27 13.29
C ILE A 22 -5.85 -0.01 11.86
N ASP A 23 -5.79 -1.01 10.97
CA ASP A 23 -6.31 -0.89 9.60
C ASP A 23 -7.80 -0.52 9.59
N ARG A 24 -8.61 -1.13 10.48
CA ARG A 24 -10.02 -0.75 10.63
C ARG A 24 -10.19 0.69 11.12
N LEU A 25 -9.39 1.15 12.08
CA LEU A 25 -9.44 2.53 12.54
C LEU A 25 -9.11 3.51 11.41
N ILE A 26 -8.06 3.23 10.63
CA ILE A 26 -7.65 4.05 9.49
C ILE A 26 -8.72 4.05 8.40
N GLN A 27 -9.32 2.90 8.10
CA GLN A 27 -10.36 2.78 7.08
C GLN A 27 -11.62 3.61 7.40
N HIS A 28 -12.02 3.64 8.67
CA HIS A 28 -13.22 4.35 9.13
C HIS A 28 -12.94 5.79 9.58
N ALA A 29 -11.68 6.22 9.61
CA ALA A 29 -11.28 7.55 10.03
C ALA A 29 -11.83 8.65 9.10
N PRO A 30 -12.36 9.75 9.65
CA PRO A 30 -12.82 10.87 8.84
C PRO A 30 -11.64 11.56 8.14
N ARG A 31 -11.90 12.05 6.93
CA ARG A 31 -10.95 12.89 6.18
C ARG A 31 -11.29 14.36 6.36
N ARG A 32 -10.33 15.17 6.80
CA ARG A 32 -10.46 16.64 6.88
C ARG A 32 -9.28 17.31 6.21
N SER A 33 -9.56 18.15 5.21
CA SER A 33 -8.53 18.86 4.43
C SER A 33 -7.44 17.93 3.88
N GLY A 34 -7.84 16.75 3.39
CA GLY A 34 -6.92 15.73 2.85
C GLY A 34 -6.20 14.87 3.89
N ARG A 35 -6.32 15.16 5.19
CA ARG A 35 -5.71 14.39 6.27
C ARG A 35 -6.67 13.34 6.83
N ILE A 36 -6.16 12.14 7.06
CA ILE A 36 -6.86 11.07 7.78
C ILE A 36 -6.68 11.33 9.28
N ILE A 37 -7.78 11.43 10.03
CA ILE A 37 -7.74 11.63 11.48
C ILE A 37 -8.06 10.30 12.15
N VAL A 38 -7.02 9.58 12.58
CA VAL A 38 -7.16 8.31 13.27
C VAL A 38 -7.44 8.58 14.74
N ASP A 39 -8.61 8.16 15.22
CA ASP A 39 -8.99 8.26 16.63
C ASP A 39 -8.58 6.98 17.36
N HIS A 40 -7.43 7.01 18.02
CA HIS A 40 -6.94 5.90 18.84
C HIS A 40 -6.82 6.35 20.30
N PRO A 41 -7.32 5.57 21.28
CA PRO A 41 -7.44 6.02 22.67
C PRO A 41 -6.09 6.26 23.37
N ILE A 42 -5.01 5.65 22.85
CA ILE A 42 -3.68 5.65 23.48
C ILE A 42 -2.60 6.24 22.55
N LEU A 43 -2.77 6.12 21.24
CA LEU A 43 -1.69 6.30 20.27
C LEU A 43 -2.00 7.52 19.40
N SER A 44 -0.97 8.27 19.04
CA SER A 44 -1.07 9.25 17.96
C SER A 44 -0.60 8.58 16.67
N ILE A 45 -1.56 8.33 15.76
CA ILE A 45 -1.35 7.56 14.53
C ILE A 45 -1.50 8.46 13.30
N GLU A 46 -0.53 8.40 12.39
CA GLU A 46 -0.63 9.01 11.06
C GLU A 46 -0.64 7.90 9.99
N ALA A 47 -1.73 7.82 9.21
CA ALA A 47 -1.84 6.86 8.13
C ALA A 47 -1.04 7.30 6.90
N HIS A 48 -0.40 6.35 6.21
CA HIS A 48 0.15 6.53 4.86
C HIS A 48 -0.25 5.37 3.95
N GLN A 49 0.10 5.46 2.67
CA GLN A 49 -0.37 4.56 1.62
C GLN A 49 -0.03 3.08 1.85
N TYR A 50 1.03 2.78 2.62
CA TYR A 50 1.56 1.43 2.84
C TYR A 50 1.61 1.02 4.31
N GLY A 51 0.97 1.78 5.19
CA GLY A 51 0.96 1.49 6.61
C GLY A 51 0.61 2.71 7.47
N PHE A 52 1.28 2.84 8.61
CA PHE A 52 1.02 3.92 9.56
C PHE A 52 2.23 4.26 10.42
N TRP A 53 2.23 5.48 10.97
CA TRP A 53 3.26 5.99 11.86
C TRP A 53 2.68 6.12 13.25
N VAL A 54 3.50 5.81 14.25
CA VAL A 54 3.15 6.00 15.66
C VAL A 54 4.13 6.99 16.27
N HIS A 55 3.61 8.09 16.81
CA HIS A 55 4.43 9.02 17.59
C HIS A 55 4.79 8.38 18.93
N LEU A 56 6.06 8.38 19.31
CA LEU A 56 6.55 7.68 20.50
C LEU A 56 6.60 8.55 21.76
N GLY A 57 6.23 9.84 21.66
CA GLY A 57 6.29 10.76 22.80
C GLY A 57 5.40 10.38 23.98
N PHE A 58 4.35 9.56 23.77
CA PHE A 58 3.50 9.08 24.85
C PHE A 58 4.20 8.03 25.73
N ILE A 59 5.24 7.34 25.25
CA ILE A 59 5.90 6.27 26.01
C ILE A 59 6.54 6.82 27.29
N ASP A 60 7.03 8.06 27.25
CA ASP A 60 7.65 8.68 28.42
C ASP A 60 6.63 8.91 29.56
N ASP A 61 5.35 9.02 29.22
CA ASP A 61 4.24 9.20 30.17
C ASP A 61 3.69 7.86 30.71
N TRP A 62 4.12 6.73 30.14
CA TRP A 62 3.64 5.38 30.46
C TRP A 62 4.81 4.49 30.91
N PRO A 63 5.09 4.40 32.23
CA PRO A 63 6.20 3.58 32.73
C PRO A 63 5.98 2.08 32.48
N ASP A 64 4.73 1.65 32.40
CA ASP A 64 4.30 0.29 32.11
C ASP A 64 3.41 0.26 30.85
N ARG A 65 3.32 -0.93 30.23
CA ARG A 65 2.48 -1.17 29.05
C ARG A 65 0.99 -0.90 29.37
N PRO A 66 0.29 -0.06 28.59
CA PRO A 66 -1.17 0.05 28.66
C PRO A 66 -1.88 -1.28 28.36
N ASP A 67 -2.97 -1.60 29.06
CA ASP A 67 -3.76 -2.83 28.81
C ASP A 67 -4.33 -2.91 27.38
N GLY A 68 -4.55 -1.76 26.74
CA GLY A 68 -5.08 -1.67 25.38
C GLY A 68 -4.06 -1.95 24.27
N LEU A 69 -2.80 -2.23 24.60
CA LEU A 69 -1.76 -2.57 23.62
C LEU A 69 -1.24 -4.00 23.87
N SER A 70 -1.07 -4.76 22.79
CA SER A 70 -0.41 -6.07 22.88
C SER A 70 1.05 -5.96 23.40
N PRO A 71 1.56 -6.97 24.12
CA PRO A 71 2.96 -7.02 24.56
C PRO A 71 3.95 -6.81 23.41
N GLU A 72 3.65 -7.38 22.25
CA GLU A 72 4.51 -7.37 21.08
C GLU A 72 4.57 -5.98 20.46
N PHE A 73 3.42 -5.31 20.32
CA PHE A 73 3.38 -3.94 19.83
C PHE A 73 4.11 -2.98 20.78
N TRP A 74 3.89 -3.13 22.09
CA TRP A 74 4.60 -2.35 23.09
C TRP A 74 6.12 -2.56 23.06
N ALA A 75 6.59 -3.78 22.82
CA ALA A 75 8.01 -4.08 22.72
C ALA A 75 8.67 -3.33 21.55
N LEU A 76 8.00 -3.27 20.39
CA LEU A 76 8.48 -2.54 19.21
C LEU A 76 8.59 -1.03 19.49
N LEU A 77 7.52 -0.46 20.06
CA LEU A 77 7.44 0.96 20.39
C LEU A 77 8.49 1.36 21.44
N SER A 78 8.61 0.57 22.50
CA SER A 78 9.58 0.77 23.58
C SER A 78 11.02 0.68 23.08
N ASP A 79 11.29 -0.28 22.20
CA ASP A 79 12.63 -0.45 21.66
C ASP A 79 13.02 0.73 20.75
N ALA A 80 12.14 1.12 19.82
CA ALA A 80 12.38 2.30 18.98
C ALA A 80 12.63 3.55 19.83
N ARG A 81 11.89 3.71 20.94
CA ARG A 81 12.12 4.82 21.88
C ARG A 81 13.47 4.74 22.58
N LYS A 82 13.90 3.55 23.01
CA LYS A 82 15.24 3.33 23.58
C LYS A 82 16.36 3.62 22.58
N ALA A 83 16.13 3.35 21.30
CA ALA A 83 17.03 3.74 20.20
C ALA A 83 17.04 5.26 19.94
N GLY A 84 16.23 6.02 20.67
CA GLY A 84 16.12 7.47 20.60
C GLY A 84 15.08 7.97 19.61
N ALA A 85 14.28 7.09 18.99
CA ALA A 85 13.28 7.47 18.00
C ALA A 85 12.14 8.31 18.61
N ASN A 86 11.60 9.22 17.80
CA ASN A 86 10.38 9.97 18.10
C ASN A 86 9.18 9.44 17.32
N TRP A 87 9.44 8.70 16.24
CA TRP A 87 8.44 8.07 15.40
C TRP A 87 8.88 6.66 15.03
N LEU A 88 7.94 5.73 15.05
CA LEU A 88 8.08 4.42 14.46
C LEU A 88 7.12 4.33 13.28
N SER A 89 7.66 4.11 12.08
CA SER A 89 6.88 3.81 10.89
C SER A 89 6.69 2.29 10.80
N PHE A 90 5.44 1.87 10.64
CA PHE A 90 5.07 0.52 10.27
C PHE A 90 4.76 0.49 8.78
N ASP A 91 5.65 -0.12 8.01
CA ASP A 91 5.51 -0.22 6.56
C ASP A 91 5.29 -1.68 6.15
N ARG A 92 4.41 -1.89 5.18
CA ARG A 92 4.15 -3.20 4.58
C ARG A 92 5.27 -3.65 3.65
N ASP A 93 5.98 -2.71 3.04
CA ASP A 93 7.06 -2.99 2.11
C ASP A 93 8.42 -3.13 2.83
N GLU A 94 8.51 -2.72 4.11
CA GLU A 94 9.72 -2.94 4.91
C GLU A 94 9.89 -4.44 5.22
N PRO A 95 11.04 -5.04 4.90
CA PRO A 95 11.30 -6.45 5.19
C PRO A 95 11.33 -6.70 6.70
N PRO A 96 10.86 -7.87 7.18
CA PRO A 96 11.01 -8.23 8.57
C PRO A 96 12.48 -8.35 8.97
N CYS A 97 12.80 -7.97 10.20
CA CYS A 97 14.12 -8.13 10.79
C CYS A 97 14.17 -9.31 11.78
N ASP A 98 15.34 -9.88 12.00
CA ASP A 98 15.51 -11.04 12.88
C ASP A 98 15.33 -10.73 14.38
N ARG A 99 15.16 -9.46 14.73
CA ARG A 99 15.15 -9.01 16.14
C ARG A 99 13.79 -9.18 16.82
N PHE A 100 12.71 -9.25 16.05
CA PHE A 100 11.35 -9.35 16.59
C PHE A 100 10.59 -10.52 15.98
N PRO A 101 9.61 -11.08 16.70
CA PRO A 101 8.74 -12.12 16.15
C PRO A 101 8.08 -11.65 14.86
N VAL A 102 7.90 -12.58 13.92
CA VAL A 102 7.13 -12.37 12.70
C VAL A 102 5.81 -13.10 12.85
N PHE A 103 4.71 -12.37 12.69
CA PHE A 103 3.37 -12.92 12.69
C PHE A 103 2.96 -13.16 11.24
N ALA A 104 2.66 -14.42 10.90
CA ALA A 104 2.22 -14.76 9.56
C ALA A 104 1.00 -13.91 9.18
N ALA A 105 1.09 -13.19 8.05
CA ALA A 105 -0.12 -12.75 7.36
C ALA A 105 -0.90 -14.02 7.04
N GLY A 106 -2.13 -14.14 7.55
CA GLY A 106 -2.91 -15.36 7.39
C GLY A 106 -2.91 -15.82 5.93
N GLN A 107 -2.31 -16.96 5.66
CA GLN A 107 -2.70 -17.76 4.51
C GLN A 107 -4.15 -18.14 4.76
N GLY A 108 -5.09 -17.52 4.05
CA GLY A 108 -6.25 -18.31 3.63
C GLY A 108 -5.68 -19.52 2.90
N GLU A 109 -6.08 -20.72 3.31
CA GLU A 109 -5.65 -21.97 2.68
C GLU A 109 -5.66 -21.86 1.15
N ALA A 110 -4.48 -21.73 0.56
CA ALA A 110 -4.22 -22.07 -0.82
C ALA A 110 -3.42 -23.36 -0.79
N THR A 111 -4.15 -24.47 -0.78
CA THR A 111 -3.65 -25.70 -1.38
C THR A 111 -3.08 -25.35 -2.74
N GLY A 112 -1.87 -25.87 -3.01
CA GLY A 112 -1.11 -25.48 -4.18
C GLY A 112 -1.93 -25.57 -5.47
N ASP A 113 -2.03 -24.44 -6.16
CA ASP A 113 -2.26 -24.40 -7.58
C ASP A 113 -1.21 -23.50 -8.19
N ALA A 114 -0.43 -24.08 -9.08
CA ALA A 114 0.64 -23.42 -9.79
C ALA A 114 0.07 -22.22 -10.57
N GLY A 115 0.69 -21.05 -10.40
CA GLY A 115 0.62 -19.89 -11.28
C GLY A 115 -0.62 -19.77 -12.17
N LYS A 116 -1.77 -19.39 -11.59
CA LYS A 116 -2.87 -18.89 -12.40
C LYS A 116 -2.65 -17.41 -12.69
N SER A 117 -2.01 -17.17 -13.84
CA SER A 117 -1.98 -15.90 -14.57
C SER A 117 -3.18 -15.01 -14.25
N VAL A 118 -2.92 -13.80 -13.75
CA VAL A 118 -3.93 -12.74 -13.59
C VAL A 118 -4.48 -12.25 -14.93
N ASN A 119 -3.98 -12.76 -16.05
CA ASN A 119 -4.59 -12.62 -17.36
C ASN A 119 -5.46 -13.84 -17.71
N ALA A 120 -6.55 -14.02 -16.98
CA ALA A 120 -7.72 -14.70 -17.50
C ALA A 120 -8.89 -13.70 -17.48
N ALA A 121 -8.80 -12.68 -18.34
CA ALA A 121 -9.97 -11.94 -18.74
C ALA A 121 -11.01 -12.93 -19.24
N ASN A 122 -12.25 -12.79 -18.76
CA ASN A 122 -13.40 -13.44 -19.37
C ASN A 122 -13.39 -13.08 -20.87
N PRO A 123 -13.26 -14.05 -21.81
CA PRO A 123 -13.10 -13.76 -23.24
C PRO A 123 -14.34 -13.09 -23.86
N ALA A 124 -15.44 -12.93 -23.12
CA ALA A 124 -16.70 -12.38 -23.61
C ALA A 124 -16.78 -10.85 -23.63
N ALA A 125 -15.87 -10.10 -22.98
CA ALA A 125 -15.92 -8.63 -22.97
C ALA A 125 -14.52 -8.03 -23.08
N ARG A 126 -13.95 -8.06 -24.30
CA ARG A 126 -12.72 -7.33 -24.59
C ARG A 126 -13.06 -5.84 -24.69
N ILE A 127 -12.24 -4.99 -24.07
CA ILE A 127 -12.37 -3.53 -24.14
C ILE A 127 -11.10 -2.92 -24.74
N THR A 128 -11.24 -1.74 -25.34
CA THR A 128 -10.14 -0.88 -25.77
C THR A 128 -10.24 0.44 -25.02
N ILE A 129 -9.08 0.97 -24.61
CA ILE A 129 -8.99 2.31 -24.03
C ILE A 129 -8.63 3.29 -25.15
N ARG A 130 -9.34 4.42 -25.21
CA ARG A 130 -9.17 5.45 -26.25
C ARG A 130 -9.11 6.83 -25.65
N CYS A 131 -8.34 7.73 -26.26
CA CYS A 131 -8.39 9.15 -25.91
C CYS A 131 -9.79 9.70 -26.18
N SER A 132 -10.44 10.29 -25.18
CA SER A 132 -11.79 10.86 -25.33
C SER A 132 -11.84 12.04 -26.30
N ALA A 133 -10.70 12.68 -26.59
CA ALA A 133 -10.63 13.84 -27.48
C ALA A 133 -10.45 13.46 -28.96
N CYS A 134 -9.58 12.50 -29.28
CA CYS A 134 -9.25 12.15 -30.67
C CYS A 134 -9.63 10.72 -31.08
N GLY A 135 -10.03 9.87 -30.13
CA GLY A 135 -10.36 8.47 -30.36
C GLY A 135 -9.15 7.56 -30.64
N SER A 136 -7.91 8.05 -30.52
CA SER A 136 -6.70 7.24 -30.70
C SER A 136 -6.53 6.18 -29.61
N ALA A 137 -5.91 5.05 -29.93
CA ALA A 137 -5.41 4.05 -28.97
C ALA A 137 -4.01 4.34 -28.44
N GLU A 138 -3.30 5.31 -29.03
CA GLU A 138 -1.95 5.72 -28.61
C GLU A 138 -2.05 6.55 -27.31
N VAL A 139 -2.45 5.88 -26.23
CA VAL A 139 -2.67 6.46 -24.91
C VAL A 139 -1.86 5.72 -23.88
N MET A 140 -1.30 6.47 -22.94
CA MET A 140 -0.45 5.96 -21.87
C MET A 140 -0.98 6.40 -20.53
N ARG A 141 -0.65 5.61 -19.50
CA ARG A 141 -0.87 5.95 -18.10
C ARG A 141 0.47 6.21 -17.45
N ASP A 142 0.49 7.15 -16.51
CA ASP A 142 1.65 7.31 -15.65
C ASP A 142 1.76 6.11 -14.72
N ALA A 143 2.98 5.66 -14.48
CA ALA A 143 3.27 4.47 -13.71
C ALA A 143 4.68 4.53 -13.14
N TRP A 144 4.90 3.78 -12.06
CA TRP A 144 6.25 3.51 -11.57
C TRP A 144 6.56 2.02 -11.71
N ALA A 145 7.83 1.75 -12.01
CA ALA A 145 8.38 0.40 -12.00
C ALA A 145 9.26 0.21 -10.76
N ARG A 146 9.30 -1.02 -10.26
CA ARG A 146 10.23 -1.45 -9.21
C ARG A 146 11.18 -2.49 -9.77
N TRP A 147 12.41 -2.50 -9.28
CA TRP A 147 13.34 -3.56 -9.58
C TRP A 147 12.87 -4.85 -8.89
N ASP A 148 12.78 -5.94 -9.63
CA ASP A 148 12.48 -7.28 -9.13
C ASP A 148 13.78 -8.08 -9.11
N ASP A 149 14.27 -8.40 -7.92
CA ASP A 149 15.52 -9.14 -7.74
C ASP A 149 15.43 -10.60 -8.19
N ASP A 150 14.25 -11.21 -8.18
CA ASP A 150 14.06 -12.59 -8.62
C ASP A 150 13.99 -12.66 -10.15
N ALA A 151 13.29 -11.71 -10.77
CA ALA A 151 13.20 -11.60 -12.23
C ALA A 151 14.42 -10.92 -12.86
N GLN A 152 15.23 -10.21 -12.07
CA GLN A 152 16.33 -9.34 -12.51
C GLN A 152 15.87 -8.35 -13.61
N ASP A 153 14.69 -7.77 -13.42
CA ASP A 153 14.07 -6.85 -14.39
C ASP A 153 13.22 -5.79 -13.70
N TRP A 154 12.87 -4.74 -14.43
CA TRP A 154 11.93 -3.72 -13.98
C TRP A 154 10.50 -4.22 -14.13
N ALA A 155 9.82 -4.44 -13.01
CA ALA A 155 8.42 -4.83 -12.96
C ALA A 155 7.51 -3.62 -12.73
N LEU A 156 6.36 -3.59 -13.40
CA LEU A 156 5.34 -2.56 -13.20
C LEU A 156 4.80 -2.62 -11.75
N GLY A 157 4.98 -1.55 -10.98
CA GLY A 157 4.56 -1.47 -9.57
C GLY A 157 3.11 -1.02 -9.41
N ALA A 158 2.79 0.18 -9.92
CA ALA A 158 1.42 0.68 -9.97
C ALA A 158 1.24 1.62 -11.16
N VAL A 159 -0.02 1.74 -11.58
CA VAL A 159 -0.49 2.65 -12.62
C VAL A 159 -1.39 3.70 -11.98
N PHE A 160 -1.17 4.96 -12.30
CA PHE A 160 -1.89 6.11 -11.75
C PHE A 160 -2.97 6.62 -12.71
N ASP A 161 -3.77 7.58 -12.25
CA ASP A 161 -4.89 8.14 -13.02
C ASP A 161 -4.48 9.24 -14.02
N ALA A 162 -3.24 9.74 -13.95
CA ALA A 162 -2.68 10.60 -14.99
C ALA A 162 -2.55 9.83 -16.31
N ALA A 163 -2.94 10.48 -17.41
CA ALA A 163 -2.93 9.88 -18.73
C ALA A 163 -2.48 10.89 -19.79
N PHE A 164 -1.82 10.38 -20.83
CA PHE A 164 -1.31 11.15 -21.94
C PHE A 164 -1.72 10.49 -23.25
N CYS A 165 -1.99 11.28 -24.28
CA CYS A 165 -2.26 10.79 -25.63
C CYS A 165 -1.12 11.21 -26.55
N GLU A 166 -0.41 10.24 -27.12
CA GLU A 166 0.70 10.49 -28.04
C GLU A 166 0.22 11.19 -29.32
N ALA A 167 -0.94 10.78 -29.85
CA ALA A 167 -1.51 11.41 -31.04
C ALA A 167 -1.94 12.88 -30.82
N CYS A 168 -2.18 13.29 -29.57
CA CYS A 168 -2.50 14.68 -29.23
C CYS A 168 -1.35 15.45 -28.60
N GLU A 169 -0.24 14.76 -28.26
CA GLU A 169 0.91 15.27 -27.52
C GLU A 169 0.54 16.05 -26.24
N LYS A 170 -0.47 15.58 -25.50
CA LYS A 170 -0.95 16.24 -24.27
C LYS A 170 -1.66 15.30 -23.32
N ASP A 171 -1.90 15.79 -22.10
CA ASP A 171 -2.73 15.14 -21.09
C ASP A 171 -4.11 14.78 -21.65
N ALA A 172 -4.58 13.58 -21.29
CA ALA A 172 -5.76 12.98 -21.89
C ALA A 172 -6.74 12.47 -20.84
N THR A 173 -8.03 12.61 -21.14
CA THR A 173 -9.07 11.78 -20.53
C THR A 173 -9.24 10.53 -21.36
N LEU A 174 -9.38 9.38 -20.70
CA LEU A 174 -9.54 8.09 -21.37
C LEU A 174 -10.99 7.62 -21.31
N SER A 175 -11.42 6.95 -22.37
CA SER A 175 -12.73 6.31 -22.49
C SER A 175 -12.56 4.82 -22.77
N GLU A 176 -13.38 4.01 -22.13
CA GLU A 176 -13.48 2.58 -22.39
C GLU A 176 -14.49 2.33 -23.51
N GLN A 177 -14.13 1.47 -24.46
CA GLN A 177 -15.02 1.05 -25.53
C GLN A 177 -15.00 -0.47 -25.64
N SER A 178 -16.17 -1.08 -25.79
CA SER A 178 -16.26 -2.52 -26.04
C SER A 178 -15.66 -2.84 -27.41
N ILE A 179 -14.77 -3.84 -27.46
CA ILE A 179 -14.35 -4.48 -28.70
C ILE A 179 -15.37 -5.58 -28.97
N ASP A 180 -16.52 -5.20 -29.53
CA ASP A 180 -17.46 -6.18 -30.05
C ASP A 180 -16.75 -7.01 -31.13
N GLY A 181 -16.94 -8.32 -31.09
CA GLY A 181 -16.23 -9.30 -31.93
C GLY A 181 -16.60 -9.26 -33.41
N SER A 182 -16.72 -8.08 -34.02
CA SER A 182 -17.09 -7.92 -35.43
C SER A 182 -15.89 -7.54 -36.30
N GLN A 183 -15.32 -8.61 -36.86
CA GLN A 183 -14.77 -8.71 -38.22
C GLN A 183 -13.58 -7.81 -38.59
N HIS A 184 -12.38 -8.37 -38.44
CA HIS A 184 -11.32 -8.14 -39.43
C HIS A 184 -11.80 -8.63 -40.81
N LYS A 185 -12.23 -7.71 -41.67
CA LYS A 185 -12.05 -7.85 -43.10
C LYS A 185 -10.78 -7.08 -43.45
N HIS A 186 -9.71 -7.80 -43.77
CA HIS A 186 -8.59 -7.22 -44.51
C HIS A 186 -8.60 -7.79 -45.93
N PRO A 187 -8.43 -6.93 -46.97
CA PRO A 187 -8.26 -7.35 -48.35
C PRO A 187 -6.95 -8.12 -48.57
#